data_AF-A0A016WD22-F1
#
_entry.id   AF-A0A016WD22-F1
#
_cell.length_a   1.000
_cell.length_b   1.000
_cell.length_c   1.000
_cell.angle_alpha   90.00
_cell.angle_beta   90.00
_cell.angle_gamma   90.00
#
_symmetry.space_group_name_H-M   'P 1'
#
loop_
_entity.id
_entity.type
_entity.pdbx_description
1 polymer ?
#
loop_
_entity_poly.entity_id
_entity_poly.type
_entity_poly.pdbx_seq_one_letter_code
_entity_poly.pdbx_strand_id
1 'polypeptide(L)'
;MGILSTSGLLKQTPCSAARFYSPTIQHRPVGPPAEPVEGACCGQGCVNCVWLVYANDLIDYYSGQRIEEAMKEIEKKVPDPNVRSYVLSELRLKLKRSQQS
;
A
#
# COMPACT_ATOMS: atom_id res chain seq x y z
N MET A 1 -61.80 10.48 -30.63
CA MET A 1 -61.35 11.35 -29.52
C MET A 1 -60.63 10.50 -28.49
N GLY A 2 -59.31 10.34 -28.63
CA GLY A 2 -58.34 10.71 -27.58
C GLY A 2 -58.15 9.55 -26.60
N ILE A 3 -56.97 9.03 -26.28
CA ILE A 3 -55.59 9.49 -26.35
C ILE A 3 -54.68 8.26 -26.21
N LEU A 4 -53.47 8.36 -26.76
CA LEU A 4 -52.37 7.43 -26.57
C LEU A 4 -52.00 7.34 -25.08
N SER A 5 -51.69 6.14 -24.60
CA SER A 5 -50.64 6.00 -23.58
C SER A 5 -50.02 4.60 -23.67
N THR A 6 -49.14 4.46 -24.65
CA THR A 6 -48.19 3.36 -24.74
C THR A 6 -47.11 3.51 -23.66
N SER A 7 -46.60 2.38 -23.19
CA SER A 7 -45.25 2.21 -22.65
C SER A 7 -45.02 2.56 -21.18
N GLY A 8 -45.08 1.53 -20.35
CA GLY A 8 -44.53 1.53 -19.00
C GLY A 8 -43.99 0.15 -18.61
N LEU A 9 -43.28 -0.52 -19.53
CA LEU A 9 -42.70 -1.85 -19.29
C LEU A 9 -41.19 -1.81 -19.58
N LEU A 10 -40.43 -1.97 -18.49
CA LEU A 10 -39.14 -2.65 -18.43
C LEU A 10 -38.01 -2.14 -19.33
N LYS A 11 -37.20 -1.22 -18.78
CA LYS A 11 -35.76 -1.23 -19.05
C LYS A 11 -35.01 -1.42 -17.75
N GLN A 12 -34.98 -2.67 -17.31
CA GLN A 12 -33.89 -3.19 -16.49
C GLN A 12 -32.65 -3.12 -17.39
N THR A 13 -31.92 -2.02 -17.33
CA THR A 13 -30.59 -1.96 -17.92
C THR A 13 -29.74 -2.94 -17.14
N PRO A 14 -29.22 -4.02 -17.74
CA PRO A 14 -28.17 -4.76 -17.08
C PRO A 14 -27.00 -3.77 -16.96
N CYS A 15 -26.61 -3.44 -15.74
CA CYS A 15 -25.29 -2.88 -15.47
C CYS A 15 -24.23 -3.97 -15.74
N SER A 16 -24.20 -4.51 -16.95
CA SER A 16 -23.02 -5.11 -17.56
C SER A 16 -22.10 -3.99 -18.00
N ALA A 17 -21.65 -3.21 -17.02
CA ALA A 17 -20.33 -2.62 -17.07
C ALA A 17 -19.54 -3.35 -15.99
N ALA A 18 -19.16 -4.58 -16.31
CA ALA A 18 -17.87 -5.09 -15.86
C ALA A 18 -16.84 -4.05 -16.31
N ARG A 19 -16.65 -3.00 -15.50
CA ARG A 19 -15.41 -2.26 -15.51
C ARG A 19 -14.40 -3.27 -15.07
N PHE A 20 -13.76 -3.85 -16.08
CA PHE A 20 -12.36 -4.21 -16.09
C PHE A 20 -11.65 -3.40 -15.01
N TYR A 21 -11.58 -3.94 -13.80
CA TYR A 21 -10.48 -3.64 -12.92
C TYR A 21 -9.31 -4.29 -13.61
N SER A 22 -8.77 -3.57 -14.59
CA SER A 22 -7.50 -3.86 -15.20
C SER A 22 -6.57 -4.01 -14.00
N PRO A 23 -5.99 -5.21 -13.76
CA PRO A 23 -4.95 -5.30 -12.76
C PRO A 23 -3.85 -4.43 -13.36
N THR A 24 -3.71 -3.21 -12.87
CA THR A 24 -2.52 -2.42 -13.14
C THR A 24 -1.38 -3.34 -12.78
N ILE A 25 -0.71 -3.84 -13.82
CA ILE A 25 0.63 -4.38 -13.76
C ILE A 25 1.37 -3.43 -12.82
N GLN A 26 1.59 -3.89 -11.59
CA GLN A 26 2.45 -3.19 -10.67
C GLN A 26 3.82 -3.24 -11.35
N HIS A 27 4.14 -2.20 -12.11
CA HIS A 27 5.51 -1.95 -12.52
C HIS A 27 6.29 -1.85 -11.23
N ARG A 28 6.95 -2.94 -10.84
CA ARG A 28 7.97 -2.90 -9.80
C ARG A 28 8.99 -1.88 -10.31
N PRO A 29 9.12 -0.71 -9.67
CA PRO A 29 10.08 0.28 -10.13
C PRO A 29 11.48 -0.36 -10.09
N VAL A 30 12.27 -0.14 -11.15
CA VAL A 30 13.62 -0.73 -11.34
C VAL A 30 14.67 0.01 -10.48
N GLY A 31 14.28 0.51 -9.31
CA GLY A 31 15.13 1.31 -8.44
C GLY A 31 14.70 1.24 -6.99
N PRO A 32 15.52 1.76 -6.07
CA PRO A 32 15.15 1.84 -4.66
C PRO A 32 13.80 2.58 -4.53
N PRO A 33 12.93 2.15 -3.60
CA PRO A 33 11.62 2.77 -3.41
C PRO A 33 11.75 4.27 -3.17
N ALA A 34 10.78 5.03 -3.66
CA ALA A 34 10.76 6.47 -3.48
C ALA A 34 10.48 6.82 -2.01
N GLU A 35 11.27 7.74 -1.45
CA GLU A 35 11.11 8.19 -0.08
C GLU A 35 9.75 8.88 0.09
N PRO A 36 9.02 8.62 1.19
CA PRO A 36 7.77 9.31 1.47
C PRO A 36 8.06 10.79 1.79
N VAL A 37 7.13 11.67 1.43
CA VAL A 37 7.27 13.10 1.73
C VAL A 37 7.37 13.33 3.24
N GLU A 38 8.31 14.19 3.64
CA GLU A 38 8.49 14.59 5.03
C GLU A 38 7.18 15.20 5.56
N GLY A 39 6.67 14.70 6.68
CA GLY A 39 5.39 15.13 7.26
C GLY A 39 4.14 14.39 6.79
N ALA A 40 4.22 13.41 5.87
CA ALA A 40 3.08 12.54 5.56
C ALA A 40 2.75 11.52 6.67
N CYS A 41 3.60 11.39 7.68
CA CYS A 41 3.33 10.54 8.83
C CYS A 41 2.51 11.31 9.88
N CYS A 42 1.36 10.75 10.29
CA CYS A 42 0.54 11.34 11.34
C CYS A 42 1.12 11.18 12.76
N GLY A 43 2.17 10.37 12.94
CA GLY A 43 2.81 10.12 14.24
C GLY A 43 2.00 9.27 15.23
N GLN A 44 0.80 8.82 14.86
CA GLN A 44 -0.14 8.10 15.75
C GLN A 44 -0.05 6.57 15.68
N GLY A 45 0.94 6.01 14.98
CA GLY A 45 1.07 4.54 14.83
C GLY A 45 -0.08 3.89 14.03
N CYS A 46 -0.53 4.54 12.95
CA CYS A 46 -1.62 4.02 12.12
C CYS A 46 -1.20 2.80 11.27
N VAL A 47 -2.19 1.97 10.91
CA VAL A 47 -2.00 0.75 10.09
C VAL A 47 -1.47 1.03 8.69
N ASN A 48 -1.79 2.21 8.14
CA ASN A 48 -1.35 2.66 6.82
C ASN A 48 -0.24 3.71 6.93
N CYS A 49 0.73 3.48 7.82
CA CYS A 49 1.86 4.37 7.99
C CYS A 49 2.71 4.40 6.72
N VAL A 50 2.90 5.59 6.13
CA VAL A 50 3.70 5.78 4.90
C VAL A 50 5.12 5.23 5.03
N TRP A 51 5.71 5.33 6.22
CA TRP A 51 7.04 4.78 6.51
C TRP A 51 7.05 3.26 6.60
N LEU A 52 5.96 2.65 7.05
CA LEU A 52 5.84 1.19 7.09
C LEU A 52 5.69 0.63 5.68
N VAL A 53 4.93 1.30 4.80
CA VAL A 53 4.82 0.94 3.38
C VAL A 53 6.19 1.03 2.72
N TYR A 54 6.88 2.17 2.86
CA TYR A 54 8.23 2.36 2.33
C TYR A 54 9.23 1.33 2.85
N ALA A 55 9.18 0.99 4.14
CA ALA A 55 10.05 -0.02 4.73
C ALA A 55 9.80 -1.44 4.19
N ASN A 56 8.54 -1.79 3.90
CA ASN A 56 8.22 -3.06 3.27
C ASN A 56 8.76 -3.11 1.84
N ASP A 57 8.54 -2.04 1.07
CA ASP A 57 9.05 -1.94 -0.30
C ASP A 57 10.58 -2.02 -0.33
N LEU A 58 11.27 -1.44 0.67
CA LEU A 58 12.73 -1.56 0.81
C LEU A 58 13.15 -3.01 1.03
N ILE A 59 12.52 -3.73 1.95
CA ILE A 59 12.87 -5.13 2.24
C ILE A 59 12.62 -6.00 1.00
N ASP A 60 11.52 -5.76 0.30
CA ASP A 60 11.16 -6.47 -0.93
C ASP A 60 12.15 -6.17 -2.07
N TYR A 61 12.69 -4.94 -2.11
CA TYR A 61 13.76 -4.55 -3.02
C TYR A 61 15.09 -5.23 -2.69
N TYR A 62 15.44 -5.35 -1.40
CA TYR A 62 16.68 -5.99 -0.96
C TYR A 62 16.63 -7.52 -0.89
N SER A 63 15.51 -8.16 -1.21
CA SER A 63 15.36 -9.63 -1.34
C SER A 63 15.85 -10.43 -0.12
N GLY A 64 15.75 -9.85 1.08
CA GLY A 64 16.04 -10.52 2.34
C GLY A 64 17.51 -10.60 2.78
N GLN A 65 18.48 -10.45 1.88
CA GLN A 65 19.91 -10.56 2.23
C GLN A 65 20.49 -9.27 2.86
N ARG A 66 19.79 -8.14 2.71
CA ARG A 66 20.24 -6.82 3.19
C ARG A 66 19.16 -6.12 4.01
N ILE A 67 18.42 -6.88 4.83
CA ILE A 67 17.35 -6.33 5.70
C ILE A 67 17.95 -5.35 6.72
N GLU A 68 19.14 -5.64 7.23
CA GLU A 68 19.84 -4.79 8.18
C GLU A 68 20.15 -3.40 7.58
N GLU A 69 20.45 -3.36 6.29
CA GLU A 69 20.68 -2.10 5.57
C GLU A 69 19.40 -1.31 5.38
N ALA A 70 18.30 -1.99 5.05
CA ALA A 70 16.98 -1.37 5.00
C ALA A 70 16.60 -0.78 6.36
N MET A 71 16.87 -1.49 7.46
CA MET A 71 16.62 -0.99 8.82
C MET A 71 17.46 0.24 9.15
N LYS A 72 18.74 0.25 8.77
CA LYS A 72 19.64 1.39 8.97
C LYS A 72 19.22 2.61 8.15
N GLU A 73 18.75 2.41 6.93
CA GLU A 73 18.23 3.46 6.06
C GLU A 73 16.98 4.11 6.68
N ILE A 74 16.06 3.29 7.20
CA ILE A 74 14.86 3.76 7.91
C ILE A 74 15.23 4.55 9.17
N GLU A 75 16.21 4.08 9.95
CA GLU A 75 16.67 4.79 11.14
C GLU A 75 17.24 6.18 10.82
N LYS A 76 17.94 6.33 9.70
CA LYS A 76 18.49 7.61 9.25
C LYS A 76 17.41 8.56 8.73
N LYS A 77 16.40 8.05 8.01
CA LYS A 77 15.39 8.85 7.32
C LYS A 77 14.21 9.26 8.20
N VAL A 78 13.78 8.41 9.11
CA VAL A 78 12.61 8.71 9.95
C VAL A 78 13.01 9.70 11.05
N PRO A 79 12.47 10.93 11.06
CA PRO A 79 12.85 11.95 12.04
C PRO A 79 12.27 11.66 13.43
N ASP A 80 11.04 11.15 13.48
CA ASP A 80 10.33 10.91 14.74
C ASP A 80 10.77 9.60 15.42
N PRO A 81 11.25 9.65 16.68
CA PRO A 81 11.72 8.46 17.38
C PRO A 81 10.60 7.44 17.62
N ASN A 82 9.38 7.90 17.91
CA ASN A 82 8.23 7.02 18.13
C ASN A 82 7.87 6.25 16.86
N VAL A 83 7.87 6.93 15.70
CA VAL A 83 7.60 6.31 14.39
C VAL A 83 8.71 5.33 14.04
N ARG A 84 9.97 5.71 14.28
CA ARG A 84 11.14 4.85 14.04
C ARG A 84 11.04 3.55 14.83
N SER A 85 10.76 3.63 16.13
CA SER A 85 10.61 2.45 16.98
C SER A 85 9.46 1.54 16.53
N TYR A 86 8.33 2.12 16.12
CA TYR A 86 7.20 1.38 15.58
C TYR A 86 7.57 0.62 14.31
N VAL A 87 8.13 1.31 13.30
CA VAL A 87 8.53 0.71 12.02
C VAL A 87 9.56 -0.39 12.24
N LEU A 88 10.63 -0.14 13.00
CA LEU A 88 11.67 -1.14 13.28
C LEU A 88 11.13 -2.39 13.99
N SER A 89 10.16 -2.22 14.90
CA SER A 89 9.53 -3.35 15.60
C SER A 89 8.72 -4.22 14.66
N GLU A 90 7.90 -3.62 13.79
CA GLU A 90 7.14 -4.33 12.76
C GLU A 90 8.07 -5.11 11.80
N LEU A 91 9.17 -4.48 11.35
CA LEU A 91 10.15 -5.15 10.49
C LEU A 91 10.79 -6.37 11.18
N ARG A 92 11.15 -6.24 12.47
CA ARG A 92 11.68 -7.36 13.26
C ARG A 92 10.68 -8.49 13.41
N LEU A 93 9.39 -8.18 13.61
CA LEU A 93 8.34 -9.19 13.69
C LEU A 93 8.14 -9.92 12.36
N LYS A 94 8.22 -9.20 11.23
CA LYS A 94 8.15 -9.81 9.89
C LYS A 94 9.33 -10.74 9.64
N LEU A 95 10.55 -10.33 9.99
CA LEU A 95 11.74 -11.19 9.90
C LEU A 95 11.57 -12.49 10.71
N LYS A 96 11.10 -12.39 11.97
CA LYS A 96 10.83 -13.56 12.80
C LYS A 96 9.75 -14.47 12.19
N ARG A 97 8.69 -13.89 11.62
CA ARG A 97 7.60 -14.64 10.98
C ARG A 97 8.07 -15.39 9.73
N SER A 98 8.94 -14.78 8.92
CA SER A 98 9.53 -15.44 7.74
C SER A 98 10.40 -16.65 8.09
N GLN A 99 10.99 -16.67 9.29
CA GLN A 99 11.81 -17.79 9.80
C GLN A 99 10.97 -18.91 10.46
N GLN A 100 9.65 -18.70 10.61
CA GLN A 100 8.72 -19.62 11.30
C GLN A 100 7.96 -20.52 10.29
N SER A 101 8.22 -20.40 8.98
CA SER A 101 7.56 -21.18 7.92
C SER A 101 8.47 -22.23 7.29
#